data_AF-A0A2K0W3Z2-F1
#
_entry.id   AF-A0A2K0W3Z2-F1
#
_cell.length_a   1.000
_cell.length_b   1.000
_cell.length_c   1.000
_cell.angle_alpha   90.00
_cell.angle_beta   90.00
_cell.angle_gamma   90.00
#
_symmetry.space_group_name_H-M   'P 1'
#
loop_
_entity.id
_entity.type
_entity.pdbx_description
1 polymer ?
#
loop_
_entity_poly.entity_id
_entity_poly.type
_entity_poly.pdbx_seq_one_letter_code
_entity_poly.pdbx_strand_id
1 'polypeptide(L)'
;MGKEMEIDTEQSYALFERRWGNFHIGKGYYALWFYLETGEVLISWCMEPTPDGVSKIAFASVWHPNGRHEMLPVGPKSRASNISISPRTGLKYFNKFFLDLPSRNAHFTFDKWVRDGELNPAMEEQRDEYITISESYGEGSGMWDDKQVLIQSHVEQLSMMR
;
A
#
# COMPACT_ATOMS: atom_id res chain seq x y z
N MET A 1 -31.24 1.32 -12.99
CA MET A 1 -30.86 2.68 -13.44
C MET A 1 -29.62 3.09 -12.67
N GLY A 2 -28.58 3.56 -13.35
CA GLY A 2 -27.40 4.13 -12.67
C GLY A 2 -27.71 5.53 -12.13
N LYS A 3 -27.01 5.95 -11.08
CA LYS A 3 -27.04 7.31 -10.56
C LYS A 3 -25.75 8.01 -10.95
N GLU A 4 -25.85 9.17 -11.60
CA GLU A 4 -24.69 10.04 -11.83
C GLU A 4 -24.34 10.77 -10.53
N MET A 5 -23.05 10.83 -10.21
CA MET A 5 -22.53 11.61 -9.09
C MET A 5 -21.35 12.45 -9.60
N GLU A 6 -21.35 13.73 -9.25
CA GLU A 6 -20.21 14.60 -9.55
C GLU A 6 -19.02 14.23 -8.65
N ILE A 7 -17.84 14.18 -9.26
CA ILE A 7 -16.57 13.98 -8.56
C ILE A 7 -16.06 15.37 -8.17
N ASP A 8 -15.71 15.54 -6.90
CA ASP A 8 -15.03 16.75 -6.45
C ASP A 8 -13.61 16.79 -7.03
N THR A 9 -13.42 17.55 -8.10
CA THR A 9 -12.13 17.67 -8.78
C THR A 9 -11.09 18.46 -8.00
N GLU A 10 -11.46 19.19 -6.96
CA GLU A 10 -10.53 19.95 -6.12
C GLU A 10 -9.90 19.09 -5.02
N GLN A 11 -10.62 18.04 -4.59
CA GLN A 11 -10.17 17.13 -3.52
C GLN A 11 -9.84 15.72 -4.02
N SER A 12 -10.16 15.39 -5.28
CA SER A 12 -9.83 14.10 -5.87
C SER A 12 -8.47 14.14 -6.55
N TYR A 13 -7.69 13.10 -6.34
CA TYR A 13 -6.38 12.92 -6.95
C TYR A 13 -6.20 11.48 -7.40
N ALA A 14 -5.28 11.29 -8.34
CA ALA A 14 -4.88 9.99 -8.85
C ALA A 14 -3.36 9.98 -9.03
N LEU A 15 -2.77 8.81 -8.85
CA LEU A 15 -1.38 8.58 -9.19
C LEU A 15 -1.30 7.83 -10.52
N PHE A 16 -0.35 8.25 -11.35
CA PHE A 16 0.03 7.52 -12.53
C PHE A 16 1.43 6.94 -12.34
N GLU A 17 1.52 5.62 -12.28
CA GLU A 17 2.79 4.91 -12.23
C GLU A 17 3.15 4.33 -13.59
N ARG A 18 4.44 4.41 -13.94
CA ARG A 18 4.99 3.80 -15.15
C ARG A 18 6.16 2.92 -14.79
N ARG A 19 6.04 1.64 -15.10
CA ARG A 19 7.11 0.65 -14.95
C ARG A 19 7.34 -0.07 -16.28
N TRP A 20 8.61 -0.31 -16.62
CA TRP A 20 8.99 -1.18 -17.72
C TRP A 20 10.19 -2.05 -17.32
N GLY A 21 10.37 -3.18 -17.98
CA GLY A 21 11.44 -4.14 -17.69
C GLY A 21 11.10 -5.18 -16.62
N ASN A 22 12.12 -5.96 -16.27
CA ASN A 22 12.01 -7.08 -15.33
C ASN A 22 11.92 -6.55 -13.90
N PHE A 23 10.80 -6.83 -13.23
CA PHE A 23 10.59 -6.48 -11.84
C PHE A 23 10.46 -7.76 -11.04
N HIS A 24 11.40 -7.94 -10.13
CA HIS A 24 11.45 -9.11 -9.29
C HIS A 24 10.50 -8.89 -8.11
N ILE A 25 9.28 -9.43 -8.22
CA ILE A 25 8.26 -9.38 -7.16
C ILE A 25 8.45 -10.44 -6.07
N GLY A 26 9.42 -11.34 -6.25
CA GLY A 26 9.77 -12.34 -5.24
C GLY A 26 8.56 -13.17 -4.81
N LYS A 27 8.39 -13.31 -3.49
CA LYS A 27 7.27 -14.00 -2.82
C LYS A 27 6.05 -13.10 -2.53
N GLY A 28 5.91 -12.01 -3.27
CA GLY A 28 4.84 -11.02 -3.06
C GLY A 28 5.34 -9.73 -2.44
N TYR A 29 4.43 -8.78 -2.28
CA TYR A 29 4.71 -7.47 -1.70
C TYR A 29 3.45 -6.85 -1.11
N TYR A 30 3.64 -5.83 -0.29
CA TYR A 30 2.64 -4.78 -0.11
C TYR A 30 3.27 -3.42 -0.45
N ALA A 31 2.51 -2.60 -1.16
CA ALA A 31 2.89 -1.25 -1.52
C ALA A 31 1.87 -0.27 -0.96
N LEU A 32 2.37 0.87 -0.47
CA LEU A 32 1.61 1.89 0.25
C LEU A 32 1.82 3.23 -0.45
N TRP A 33 0.74 3.85 -0.90
CA TRP A 33 0.75 5.19 -1.47
C TRP A 33 0.02 6.13 -0.53
N PHE A 34 0.78 6.92 0.21
CA PHE A 34 0.30 7.84 1.22
C PHE A 34 0.26 9.25 0.66
N TYR A 35 -0.92 9.86 0.71
CA TYR A 35 -1.13 11.28 0.46
C TYR A 35 -1.29 11.96 1.81
N LEU A 36 -0.27 12.73 2.21
CA LEU A 36 -0.26 13.43 3.48
C LEU A 36 -1.05 14.72 3.34
N GLU A 37 -1.75 15.14 4.39
CA GLU A 37 -2.48 16.42 4.39
C GLU A 37 -1.57 17.65 4.18
N THR A 38 -0.26 17.50 4.41
CA THR A 38 0.77 18.51 4.16
C THR A 38 1.21 18.61 2.69
N GLY A 39 0.70 17.72 1.83
CA GLY A 39 0.89 17.73 0.37
C GLY A 39 1.98 16.79 -0.15
N GLU A 40 2.72 16.12 0.73
CA GLU A 40 3.67 15.08 0.32
C GLU A 40 2.95 13.84 -0.21
N VAL A 41 3.58 13.22 -1.22
CA VAL A 41 3.24 11.87 -1.66
C VAL A 41 4.36 10.93 -1.24
N LEU A 42 4.06 9.96 -0.39
CA LEU A 42 5.00 8.95 0.06
C LEU A 42 4.61 7.60 -0.51
N ILE A 43 5.56 6.93 -1.15
CA ILE A 43 5.37 5.60 -1.74
C ILE A 43 6.35 4.64 -1.09
N SER A 44 5.84 3.58 -0.45
CA SER A 44 6.66 2.54 0.16
C SER A 44 6.37 1.19 -0.45
N TRP A 45 7.42 0.45 -0.80
CA TRP A 45 7.35 -0.94 -1.24
C TRP A 45 8.00 -1.83 -0.20
N CYS A 46 7.28 -2.86 0.24
CA CYS A 46 7.77 -3.88 1.15
C CYS A 46 7.63 -5.25 0.49
N MET A 47 8.76 -5.81 0.08
CA MET A 47 8.83 -7.04 -0.70
C MET A 47 9.07 -8.25 0.21
N GLU A 48 8.49 -9.37 -0.19
CA GLU A 48 8.58 -10.67 0.48
C GLU A 48 8.25 -10.63 1.98
N PRO A 49 7.08 -10.10 2.37
CA PRO A 49 6.71 -10.05 3.77
C PRO A 49 6.61 -11.46 4.37
N THR A 50 7.11 -11.62 5.59
CA THR A 50 6.88 -12.83 6.39
C THR A 50 5.42 -12.90 6.87
N PRO A 51 4.95 -14.04 7.40
CA PRO A 51 3.64 -14.12 8.04
C PRO A 51 3.44 -13.13 9.20
N ASP A 52 4.53 -12.69 9.84
CA ASP A 52 4.51 -11.64 10.87
C ASP A 52 4.49 -10.21 10.29
N GLY A 53 4.37 -10.10 8.96
CA GLY A 53 4.28 -8.86 8.18
C GLY A 53 5.58 -8.07 8.05
N VAL A 54 6.72 -8.66 8.41
CA VAL A 54 8.03 -8.02 8.32
C VAL A 54 8.64 -8.27 6.96
N SER A 55 9.16 -7.23 6.30
CA SER A 55 9.88 -7.32 5.02
C SER A 55 11.35 -6.99 5.21
N LYS A 56 12.24 -7.75 4.56
CA LYS A 56 13.70 -7.47 4.59
C LYS A 56 14.16 -6.61 3.42
N ILE A 57 13.35 -6.54 2.37
CA ILE A 57 13.62 -5.77 1.16
C ILE A 57 12.53 -4.71 1.09
N ALA A 58 12.87 -3.47 1.41
CA ALA A 58 11.91 -2.39 1.44
C ALA A 58 12.59 -1.05 1.16
N PHE A 59 11.83 -0.14 0.56
CA PHE A 59 12.25 1.23 0.31
C PHE A 59 11.04 2.15 0.32
N ALA A 60 11.27 3.42 0.66
CA ALA A 60 10.29 4.47 0.54
C ALA A 60 10.84 5.60 -0.34
N SER A 61 9.95 6.28 -1.04
CA SER A 61 10.22 7.51 -1.78
C SER A 61 9.21 8.57 -1.36
N VAL A 62 9.63 9.83 -1.34
CA VAL A 62 8.77 10.96 -0.98
C VAL A 62 8.91 12.08 -1.98
N TRP A 63 7.77 12.55 -2.48
CA TRP A 63 7.65 13.73 -3.34
C TRP A 63 7.15 14.87 -2.48
N HIS A 64 7.97 15.92 -2.36
CA HIS A 64 7.68 17.08 -1.54
C HIS A 64 6.94 18.14 -2.37
N PRO A 65 6.04 18.94 -1.76
CA PRO A 65 5.37 20.06 -2.44
C PRO A 65 6.33 21.08 -3.09
N ASN A 66 7.56 21.17 -2.58
CA ASN A 66 8.60 22.05 -3.12
C ASN A 66 9.38 21.45 -4.31
N GLY A 67 8.96 20.29 -4.83
CA GLY A 67 9.60 19.60 -5.96
C GLY A 67 10.79 18.73 -5.58
N ARG A 68 11.20 18.66 -4.31
CA ARG A 68 12.23 17.72 -3.84
C ARG A 68 11.70 16.28 -3.93
N HIS A 69 12.51 15.38 -4.47
CA HIS A 69 12.29 13.94 -4.41
C HIS A 69 13.39 13.31 -3.55
N GLU A 70 13.00 12.46 -2.60
CA GLU A 70 13.93 11.74 -1.74
C GLU A 70 13.63 10.25 -1.69
N MET A 71 14.68 9.46 -1.44
CA MET A 71 14.59 8.05 -1.12
C MET A 71 14.94 7.85 0.35
N LEU A 72 14.12 7.10 1.07
CA LEU A 72 14.27 6.85 2.49
C LEU A 72 14.37 5.34 2.76
N PRO A 73 15.28 4.90 3.64
CA PRO A 73 15.30 3.54 4.10
C PRO A 73 14.07 3.26 4.98
N VAL A 74 13.41 2.13 4.73
CA VAL A 74 12.34 1.64 5.59
C VAL A 74 12.94 1.06 6.86
N GLY A 75 12.45 1.53 8.00
CA GLY A 75 12.94 1.20 9.33
C GLY A 75 12.52 -0.19 9.81
N PRO A 76 13.27 -0.76 10.78
CA PRO A 76 13.10 -2.14 11.24
C PRO A 76 11.80 -2.38 12.03
N LYS A 77 11.11 -1.32 12.46
CA LYS A 77 9.83 -1.47 13.16
C LYS A 77 8.67 -1.70 12.19
N SER A 78 8.86 -1.42 10.90
CA SER A 78 7.85 -1.54 9.86
C SER A 78 7.29 -2.96 9.79
N ARG A 79 5.96 -3.07 9.76
CA ARG A 79 5.26 -4.36 9.73
C ARG A 79 3.83 -4.20 9.24
N ALA A 80 3.34 -5.24 8.59
CA ALA A 80 1.93 -5.42 8.32
C ALA A 80 1.30 -6.41 9.32
N SER A 81 -0.01 -6.35 9.52
CA SER A 81 -0.71 -7.16 10.52
C SER A 81 -2.20 -7.29 10.18
N ASN A 82 -2.96 -7.93 11.06
CA ASN A 82 -4.40 -8.13 10.94
C ASN A 82 -4.77 -8.86 9.63
N ILE A 83 -4.36 -10.13 9.52
CA ILE A 83 -4.51 -10.92 8.28
C ILE A 83 -5.98 -11.32 8.04
N SER A 84 -6.44 -11.19 6.80
CA SER A 84 -7.62 -11.89 6.26
C SER A 84 -7.17 -13.02 5.33
N ILE A 85 -7.96 -14.09 5.27
CA ILE A 85 -7.75 -15.21 4.36
C ILE A 85 -8.84 -15.16 3.31
N SER A 86 -8.45 -15.15 2.04
CA SER A 86 -9.39 -15.23 0.93
C SER A 86 -10.12 -16.56 0.94
N PRO A 87 -11.47 -16.58 0.99
CA PRO A 87 -12.22 -17.82 0.90
C PRO A 87 -12.12 -18.47 -0.48
N ARG A 88 -11.69 -17.72 -1.52
CA ARG A 88 -11.62 -18.21 -2.91
C ARG A 88 -10.26 -18.80 -3.25
N THR A 89 -9.19 -18.10 -2.91
CA THR A 89 -7.81 -18.52 -3.25
C THR A 89 -7.07 -19.14 -2.07
N GLY A 90 -7.52 -18.90 -0.84
CA GLY A 90 -6.81 -19.27 0.38
C GLY A 90 -5.61 -18.39 0.68
N LEU A 91 -5.41 -17.29 -0.06
CA LEU A 91 -4.30 -16.37 0.13
C LEU A 91 -4.52 -15.45 1.34
N LYS A 92 -3.41 -15.07 1.97
CA LYS A 92 -3.38 -14.18 3.14
C LYS A 92 -3.09 -12.74 2.72
N TYR A 93 -3.89 -11.79 3.23
CA TYR A 93 -3.72 -10.36 2.99
C TYR A 93 -3.71 -9.60 4.31
N PHE A 94 -2.80 -8.64 4.45
CA PHE A 94 -2.75 -7.77 5.62
C PHE A 94 -3.78 -6.64 5.52
N ASN A 95 -4.24 -6.14 6.66
CA ASN A 95 -5.24 -5.06 6.70
C ASN A 95 -4.81 -3.86 7.55
N LYS A 96 -3.71 -3.99 8.28
CA LYS A 96 -3.13 -2.91 9.07
C LYS A 96 -1.63 -2.83 8.84
N PHE A 97 -1.12 -1.61 8.68
CA PHE A 97 0.25 -1.36 8.28
C PHE A 97 0.87 -0.33 9.21
N PHE A 98 2.08 -0.60 9.67
CA PHE A 98 2.93 0.34 10.36
C PHE A 98 4.19 0.55 9.53
N LEU A 99 4.44 1.78 9.13
CA LEU A 99 5.63 2.18 8.37
C LEU A 99 6.52 3.04 9.26
N ASP A 100 7.77 2.63 9.43
CA ASP A 100 8.80 3.32 10.22
C ASP A 100 9.81 3.95 9.26
N LEU A 101 10.08 5.25 9.38
CA LEU A 101 11.07 5.99 8.58
C LEU A 101 12.00 6.77 9.50
N PRO A 102 12.97 6.08 10.15
CA PRO A 102 13.78 6.67 11.21
C PRO A 102 14.70 7.81 10.73
N SER A 103 15.06 7.85 9.45
CA SER A 103 15.86 8.92 8.85
C SER A 103 15.18 10.30 8.91
N ARG A 104 13.85 10.33 9.11
CA ARG A 104 13.03 11.53 9.26
C ARG A 104 12.33 11.63 10.62
N ASN A 105 12.68 10.76 11.58
CA ASN A 105 11.92 10.59 12.81
C ASN A 105 10.40 10.39 12.55
N ALA A 106 10.07 9.73 11.44
CA ALA A 106 8.70 9.63 10.94
C ALA A 106 8.17 8.21 11.09
N HIS A 107 6.86 8.09 11.31
CA HIS A 107 6.18 6.81 11.34
C HIS A 107 4.69 6.98 11.03
N PHE A 108 4.08 5.94 10.46
CA PHE A 108 2.69 5.99 10.01
C PHE A 108 1.96 4.71 10.36
N THR A 109 0.70 4.83 10.76
CA THR A 109 -0.25 3.72 10.89
C THR A 109 -1.35 3.90 9.86
N PHE A 110 -1.66 2.83 9.13
CA PHE A 110 -2.64 2.83 8.06
C PHE A 110 -3.51 1.58 8.14
N ASP A 111 -4.82 1.75 7.99
CA ASP A 111 -5.82 0.68 8.04
C ASP A 111 -6.61 0.63 6.72
N LYS A 112 -6.74 -0.58 6.16
CA LYS A 112 -7.44 -0.84 4.90
C LYS A 112 -8.95 -0.71 5.10
N TRP A 113 -9.65 0.05 4.26
CA TRP A 113 -11.11 0.15 4.33
C TRP A 113 -11.81 -1.12 3.83
N VAL A 114 -11.43 -1.61 2.65
CA VAL A 114 -12.04 -2.78 2.02
C VAL A 114 -11.13 -3.98 2.22
N ARG A 115 -11.46 -4.85 3.17
CA ARG A 115 -10.66 -6.05 3.45
C ARG A 115 -10.63 -7.00 2.25
N ASP A 116 -11.77 -7.21 1.61
CA ASP A 116 -11.97 -8.18 0.52
C ASP A 116 -11.77 -7.55 -0.87
N GLY A 117 -10.66 -6.84 -1.05
CA GLY A 117 -10.30 -6.17 -2.30
C GLY A 117 -9.48 -7.03 -3.27
N GLU A 118 -9.53 -8.36 -3.16
CA GLU A 118 -8.80 -9.27 -4.05
C GLU A 118 -9.40 -9.29 -5.46
N LEU A 119 -8.55 -9.28 -6.48
CA LEU A 119 -8.93 -9.60 -7.85
C LEU A 119 -9.37 -11.05 -7.91
N ASN A 120 -10.69 -11.25 -7.92
CA ASN A 120 -11.26 -12.58 -7.92
C ASN A 120 -11.50 -13.04 -9.37
N PRO A 121 -11.04 -14.25 -9.74
CA PRO A 121 -11.40 -14.84 -11.02
C PRO A 121 -12.93 -15.04 -11.09
N ALA A 122 -13.53 -14.70 -12.22
CA ALA A 122 -14.97 -14.87 -12.44
C ALA A 122 -15.34 -16.33 -12.75
N MET A 123 -14.41 -17.08 -13.33
CA MET A 123 -14.55 -18.50 -13.71
C MET A 123 -13.39 -19.32 -13.13
N GLU A 124 -13.60 -20.62 -12.91
CA GLU A 124 -12.59 -21.48 -12.27
C GLU A 124 -11.31 -21.60 -13.12
N GLU A 125 -11.44 -21.63 -14.45
CA GLU A 125 -10.29 -21.66 -15.37
C GLU A 125 -9.40 -20.41 -15.28
N GLN A 126 -9.88 -19.30 -14.72
CA GLN A 126 -9.11 -18.06 -14.59
C GLN A 126 -8.22 -18.04 -13.33
N ARG A 127 -8.37 -19.01 -12.43
CA ARG A 127 -7.79 -18.97 -11.08
C ARG A 127 -6.27 -18.87 -11.04
N ASP A 128 -5.60 -19.47 -12.02
CA ASP A 128 -4.13 -19.51 -12.10
C ASP A 128 -3.58 -18.72 -13.30
N GLU A 129 -4.45 -18.05 -14.06
CA GLU A 129 -4.09 -17.29 -15.28
C GLU A 129 -3.78 -15.81 -14.99
N TYR A 130 -4.21 -15.31 -13.83
CA TYR A 130 -4.05 -13.90 -13.45
C TYR A 130 -3.25 -13.72 -12.18
N ILE A 131 -2.71 -12.50 -12.03
CA ILE A 131 -2.02 -12.07 -10.83
C ILE A 131 -3.02 -11.99 -9.65
N THR A 132 -2.69 -12.63 -8.54
CA THR A 132 -3.50 -12.61 -7.32
C THR A 132 -3.19 -11.38 -6.48
N ILE A 133 -3.75 -10.25 -6.93
CA ILE A 133 -3.55 -8.93 -6.34
C ILE A 133 -4.75 -8.53 -5.49
N SER A 134 -4.51 -7.78 -4.42
CA SER A 134 -5.57 -7.10 -3.65
C SER A 134 -5.28 -5.63 -3.55
N GLU A 135 -6.30 -4.82 -3.83
CA GLU A 135 -6.23 -3.37 -3.78
C GLU A 135 -7.32 -2.79 -2.88
N SER A 136 -7.02 -1.68 -2.22
CA SER A 136 -8.03 -0.93 -1.48
C SER A 136 -7.53 0.47 -1.14
N TYR A 137 -8.48 1.38 -0.98
CA TYR A 137 -8.26 2.61 -0.25
C TYR A 137 -8.15 2.36 1.25
N GLY A 138 -7.65 3.34 1.97
CA GLY A 138 -7.72 3.40 3.41
C GLY A 138 -7.36 4.78 3.91
N GLU A 139 -7.22 4.84 5.23
CA GLU A 139 -6.80 6.05 5.91
C GLU A 139 -5.87 5.72 7.06
N GLY A 140 -5.22 6.75 7.57
CA GLY A 140 -4.25 6.59 8.62
C GLY A 140 -3.83 7.91 9.23
N SER A 141 -2.87 7.80 10.12
CA SER A 141 -2.18 8.95 10.69
C SER A 141 -0.74 8.60 11.00
N GLY A 142 0.08 9.62 11.16
CA GLY A 142 1.47 9.42 11.52
C GLY A 142 2.14 10.67 12.05
N MET A 143 3.44 10.55 12.24
CA MET A 143 4.35 11.64 12.54
C MET A 143 5.23 11.87 11.31
N TRP A 144 5.31 13.12 10.86
CA TRP A 144 6.15 13.58 9.75
C TRP A 144 6.83 14.90 10.11
N ASP A 145 8.16 14.94 10.08
CA ASP A 145 8.96 16.11 10.52
C ASP A 145 8.45 16.69 11.87
N ASP A 146 8.27 15.79 12.86
CA ASP A 146 7.77 16.08 14.22
C ASP A 146 6.34 16.67 14.30
N LYS A 147 5.55 16.55 13.24
CA LYS A 147 4.14 16.94 13.21
C LYS A 147 3.24 15.73 13.00
N GLN A 148 2.12 15.71 13.71
CA GLN A 148 1.07 14.75 13.43
C GLN A 148 0.43 15.09 12.08
N VAL A 149 0.24 14.07 11.24
CA VAL A 149 -0.37 14.21 9.92
C VAL A 149 -1.43 13.14 9.70
N LEU A 150 -2.50 13.52 8.99
CA LEU A 150 -3.49 12.60 8.44
C LEU A 150 -3.04 12.04 7.09
N ILE A 151 -3.49 10.82 6.79
CA ILE A 151 -3.18 10.09 5.58
C ILE A 151 -4.48 9.65 4.93
N GLN A 152 -4.62 9.94 3.64
CA GLN A 152 -5.49 9.22 2.73
C GLN A 152 -4.61 8.42 1.78
N SER A 153 -5.05 7.22 1.38
CA SER A 153 -4.11 6.31 0.74
C SER A 153 -4.75 5.19 -0.05
N HIS A 154 -3.93 4.57 -0.89
CA HIS A 154 -4.15 3.27 -1.51
C HIS A 154 -3.08 2.27 -1.04
N VAL A 155 -3.50 1.00 -0.94
CA VAL A 155 -2.64 -0.15 -0.71
C VAL A 155 -2.85 -1.20 -1.78
N GLU A 156 -1.76 -1.74 -2.27
CA GLU A 156 -1.70 -2.88 -3.21
C GLU A 156 -0.96 -4.02 -2.53
N GLN A 157 -1.45 -5.23 -2.69
CA GLN A 157 -0.84 -6.43 -2.15
C GLN A 157 -0.84 -7.52 -3.20
N LEU A 158 0.34 -8.00 -3.57
CA LEU A 158 0.48 -9.28 -4.23
C LEU A 158 0.87 -10.30 -3.17
N SER A 159 0.03 -11.30 -2.93
CA SER A 159 0.31 -12.35 -1.96
C SER A 159 0.53 -13.69 -2.64
N MET A 160 1.56 -14.41 -2.17
CA MET A 160 1.75 -15.83 -2.43
C MET A 160 1.65 -16.65 -1.13
N MET A 161 1.25 -16.02 -0.02
CA MET A 161 1.15 -16.66 1.29
C MET A 161 -0.18 -17.40 1.42
N ARG A 162 -0.12 -18.67 1.82
CA ARG A 162 -1.29 -19.51 2.18
C ARG A 162 -1.29 -19.83 3.67
#